data_AF-A0AAP0LCI1-F1
#
_entry.id   AF-A0AAP0LCI1-F1
#
_cell.length_a   1.000
_cell.length_b   1.000
_cell.length_c   1.000
_cell.angle_alpha   90.00
_cell.angle_beta   90.00
_cell.angle_gamma   90.00
#
_symmetry.space_group_name_H-M   'P 1'
#
loop_
_entity.id
_entity.type
_entity.pdbx_description
1 polymer ?
#
loop_
_entity_poly.entity_id
_entity_poly.type
_entity_poly.pdbx_seq_one_letter_code
_entity_poly.pdbx_strand_id
1 'polypeptide(L)'
;MYWLFYRIPQGLDTIANIFKKVVTAEGKCLVEHSKDSIRNRNVFWKTVIGLHDEHLGYVTKYFKNNILFREALDGAFNVFCNKNVGNISSAKMLAAYCHDILKRGREELVIETVEKTLKKASISNLLYIL
;
A
#
# COMPACT_ATOMS: atom_id res chain seq x y z
N MET A 1 21.07 7.25 8.46
CA MET A 1 20.68 8.36 7.56
C MET A 1 19.69 9.35 8.17
N TYR A 2 18.63 8.92 8.86
CA TYR A 2 17.59 9.82 9.43
C TYR A 2 18.12 11.04 10.21
N TRP A 3 19.07 10.85 11.13
CA TRP A 3 19.60 11.91 11.97
C TRP A 3 20.33 13.03 11.23
N LEU A 4 20.92 12.71 10.07
CA LEU A 4 21.68 13.69 9.29
C LEU A 4 20.72 14.68 8.62
N PHE A 5 19.62 14.16 8.05
CA PHE A 5 18.59 14.97 7.41
C PHE A 5 17.67 15.70 8.40
N TYR A 6 17.53 15.19 9.62
CA TYR A 6 16.81 15.89 10.69
C TYR A 6 17.47 17.23 11.07
N ARG A 7 18.79 17.33 10.94
CA ARG A 7 19.55 18.56 11.26
C ARG A 7 19.54 19.61 10.14
N ILE A 8 19.04 19.25 8.96
CA ILE A 8 19.00 20.13 7.79
C ILE A 8 17.57 20.69 7.68
N PRO A 9 17.38 22.02 7.53
CA PRO A 9 16.07 22.58 7.25
C PRO A 9 15.44 21.90 6.03
N GLN A 10 14.20 21.41 6.15
CA GLN A 10 13.47 20.66 5.10
C GLN A 10 14.16 19.36 4.61
N GLY A 11 15.19 18.89 5.32
CA GLY A 11 15.91 17.68 4.95
C GLY A 11 15.02 16.44 5.04
N LEU A 12 14.19 16.35 6.08
CA LEU A 12 13.23 15.24 6.21
C LEU A 12 12.14 15.28 5.13
N ASP A 13 11.59 16.46 4.81
CA ASP A 13 10.59 16.62 3.74
C ASP A 13 11.12 16.15 2.38
N THR A 14 12.37 16.51 2.08
CA THR A 14 13.05 16.11 0.84
C THR A 14 13.18 14.59 0.75
N ILE A 15 13.63 13.95 1.82
CA ILE A 15 13.80 12.49 1.85
C ILE A 15 12.45 11.77 1.86
N ALA A 16 11.45 12.27 2.58
CA ALA A 16 10.09 11.73 2.57
C ALA A 16 9.49 11.79 1.15
N ASN A 17 9.70 12.88 0.42
CA ASN A 17 9.27 13.02 -0.97
C ASN A 17 10.00 12.05 -1.92
N ILE A 18 11.30 11.83 -1.73
CA ILE A 18 12.06 10.83 -2.51
C ILE A 18 11.54 9.43 -2.19
N PHE A 19 11.36 9.10 -0.92
CA PHE A 19 10.79 7.83 -0.47
C PHE A 19 9.42 7.58 -1.12
N LYS A 20 8.51 8.56 -1.08
CA LYS A 20 7.21 8.49 -1.76
C LYS A 20 7.35 8.17 -3.25
N LYS A 21 8.28 8.82 -3.97
CA LYS A 21 8.51 8.58 -5.40
C LYS A 21 9.01 7.16 -5.68
N VAL A 22 9.93 6.64 -4.86
CA VAL A 22 10.47 5.27 -4.99
C VAL A 22 9.35 4.25 -4.81
N VAL A 23 8.61 4.33 -3.70
CA VAL A 23 7.48 3.42 -3.42
C VAL A 23 6.40 3.52 -4.51
N THR A 24 6.12 4.72 -5.01
CA THR A 24 5.16 4.92 -6.10
C THR A 24 5.62 4.25 -7.40
N ALA A 25 6.91 4.33 -7.74
CA ALA A 25 7.45 3.71 -8.95
C ALA A 25 7.37 2.19 -8.87
N GLU A 26 7.72 1.62 -7.71
CA GLU A 26 7.62 0.19 -7.43
C GLU A 26 6.16 -0.31 -7.50
N GLY A 27 5.23 0.39 -6.85
CA GLY A 27 3.81 0.07 -6.90
C GLY A 27 3.21 0.16 -8.31
N LYS A 28 3.63 1.15 -9.12
CA LYS A 28 3.23 1.23 -10.53
C LYS A 28 3.75 0.06 -11.35
N CYS A 29 5.00 -0.35 -11.14
CA CYS A 29 5.57 -1.51 -11.81
C CYS A 29 4.73 -2.76 -11.52
N LEU A 30 4.35 -2.95 -10.26
CA LEU A 30 3.47 -4.04 -9.82
C LEU A 30 2.08 -3.98 -10.50
N VAL A 31 1.49 -2.79 -10.61
CA VAL A 31 0.21 -2.57 -11.33
C VAL A 31 0.31 -2.88 -12.81
N GLU A 32 1.38 -2.48 -13.50
CA GLU A 32 1.56 -2.79 -14.93
C GLU A 32 1.71 -4.30 -15.15
N HIS A 33 2.51 -4.99 -14.34
CA HIS A 33 2.70 -6.45 -14.44
C HIS A 33 1.40 -7.24 -14.16
N SER A 34 0.45 -6.66 -13.42
CA SER A 34 -0.82 -7.33 -13.13
C SER A 34 -1.89 -7.12 -14.19
N LYS A 35 -1.74 -6.14 -15.10
CA LYS A 35 -2.67 -5.91 -16.23
C LYS A 35 -2.71 -7.08 -17.20
N ASP A 36 -1.57 -7.73 -17.42
CA ASP A 36 -1.45 -8.87 -18.34
C ASP A 36 -1.99 -10.18 -17.74
N SER A 37 -2.25 -10.21 -16.42
CA SER A 37 -2.69 -11.39 -15.67
C SER A 37 -3.89 -11.07 -14.77
N ILE A 38 -5.05 -10.82 -15.39
CA ILE A 38 -6.36 -10.75 -14.70
C ILE A 38 -6.64 -12.02 -13.87
N ARG A 39 -6.05 -13.16 -14.27
CA ARG A 39 -6.29 -14.49 -13.67
C ARG A 39 -5.83 -14.67 -12.24
N ASN A 40 -5.06 -13.75 -11.64
CA ASN A 40 -4.64 -13.93 -10.25
C ASN A 40 -4.71 -12.65 -9.40
N ARG A 41 -5.93 -12.08 -9.29
CA ARG A 41 -6.27 -10.98 -8.37
C ARG A 41 -5.80 -11.22 -6.93
N ASN A 42 -5.82 -12.48 -6.48
CA ASN A 42 -5.33 -12.88 -5.16
C ASN A 42 -3.82 -12.70 -5.00
N VAL A 43 -3.05 -12.95 -6.05
CA VAL A 43 -1.60 -12.73 -6.04
C VAL A 43 -1.31 -11.24 -6.02
N PHE A 44 -2.00 -10.45 -6.86
CA PHE A 44 -1.85 -9.00 -6.89
C PHE A 44 -2.03 -8.37 -5.49
N TRP A 45 -3.16 -8.63 -4.83
CA TRP A 45 -3.41 -8.04 -3.50
C TRP A 45 -2.45 -8.55 -2.43
N LYS A 46 -2.08 -9.84 -2.45
CA LYS A 46 -1.04 -10.33 -1.54
C LYS A 46 0.29 -9.61 -1.72
N THR A 47 0.70 -9.34 -2.97
CA THR A 47 1.94 -8.62 -3.25
C THR A 47 1.85 -7.15 -2.84
N VAL A 48 0.73 -6.47 -3.07
CA VAL A 48 0.51 -5.09 -2.61
C VAL A 48 0.59 -4.99 -1.08
N ILE A 49 0.02 -5.96 -0.36
CA ILE A 49 0.07 -6.01 1.10
C ILE A 49 1.50 -6.25 1.58
N GLY A 50 2.22 -7.18 0.96
CA GLY A 50 3.63 -7.46 1.28
C GLY A 50 4.50 -6.22 1.09
N LEU A 51 4.32 -5.50 -0.02
CA LEU A 51 5.01 -4.25 -0.30
C LEU A 51 4.74 -3.18 0.78
N HIS A 52 3.50 -3.08 1.25
CA HIS A 52 3.14 -2.15 2.31
C HIS A 52 3.84 -2.50 3.63
N ASP A 53 3.77 -3.77 4.05
CA ASP A 53 4.37 -4.22 5.31
C ASP A 53 5.91 -4.10 5.29
N GLU A 54 6.55 -4.35 4.15
CA GLU A 54 7.99 -4.13 3.97
C GLU A 54 8.38 -2.67 4.18
N HIS A 55 7.73 -1.74 3.46
CA HIS A 55 8.03 -0.32 3.56
C HIS A 55 7.64 0.27 4.91
N LEU A 56 6.54 -0.18 5.53
CA LEU A 56 6.19 0.21 6.90
C LEU A 56 7.22 -0.29 7.92
N GLY A 57 7.74 -1.51 7.74
CA GLY A 57 8.85 -2.05 8.52
C GLY A 57 10.11 -1.19 8.39
N TYR A 58 10.42 -0.75 7.17
CA TYR A 58 11.53 0.17 6.90
C TYR A 58 11.34 1.52 7.60
N VAL A 59 10.14 2.11 7.51
CA VAL A 59 9.79 3.37 8.18
C VAL A 59 9.89 3.26 9.70
N THR A 60 9.42 2.15 10.26
CA THR A 60 9.48 1.89 11.71
C THR A 60 10.93 1.76 12.17
N LYS A 61 11.75 0.98 11.44
CA LYS A 61 13.13 0.66 11.83
C LYS A 61 14.11 1.80 11.60
N TYR A 62 14.06 2.46 10.44
CA TYR A 62 15.10 3.41 10.01
C TYR A 62 14.68 4.87 10.14
N PHE A 63 13.37 5.15 10.12
CA PHE A 63 12.81 6.51 10.24
C PHE A 63 12.08 6.74 11.57
N LYS A 64 12.30 5.86 12.56
CA LYS A 64 11.70 5.96 13.91
C LYS A 64 10.17 6.14 13.88
N ASN A 65 9.50 5.51 12.92
CA ASN A 65 8.06 5.62 12.77
C ASN A 65 7.56 7.08 12.62
N ASN A 66 8.37 7.93 11.99
CA ASN A 66 8.08 9.35 11.80
C ASN A 66 6.82 9.56 10.94
N ILE A 67 5.97 10.51 11.34
CA ILE A 67 4.69 10.82 10.70
C ILE A 67 4.85 11.17 9.22
N LEU A 68 5.84 12.00 8.84
CA LEU A 68 6.07 12.41 7.45
C LEU A 68 6.33 11.22 6.53
N PHE A 69 7.04 10.21 7.03
CA PHE A 69 7.34 9.00 6.24
C PHE A 69 6.15 8.05 6.14
N ARG A 70 5.28 8.03 7.16
CA ARG A 70 3.99 7.32 7.08
C ARG A 70 3.05 8.00 6.08
N GLU A 71 2.93 9.32 6.13
CA GLU A 71 2.14 10.09 5.17
C GLU A 71 2.69 9.97 3.73
N ALA A 72 4.01 9.92 3.59
CA ALA A 72 4.66 9.65 2.32
C ALA A 72 4.34 8.24 1.78
N LEU A 73 4.33 7.23 2.65
CA LEU A 73 3.94 5.85 2.32
C LEU A 73 2.47 5.80 1.88
N ASP A 74 1.56 6.33 2.70
CA ASP A 74 0.13 6.39 2.43
C ASP A 74 -0.16 7.16 1.13
N GLY A 75 0.55 8.26 0.94
CA GLY A 75 0.48 9.07 -0.27
C GLY A 75 0.97 8.33 -1.51
N ALA A 76 1.95 7.43 -1.39
CA ALA A 76 2.42 6.61 -2.52
C ALA A 76 1.36 5.57 -2.92
N PHE A 77 0.81 4.84 -1.94
CA PHE A 77 -0.24 3.84 -2.16
C PHE A 77 -1.49 4.46 -2.76
N ASN A 78 -1.90 5.65 -2.31
CA ASN A 78 -3.01 6.38 -2.91
C ASN A 78 -2.78 6.73 -4.39
N VAL A 79 -1.53 6.90 -4.84
CA VAL A 79 -1.23 7.26 -6.24
C VAL A 79 -1.37 6.08 -7.19
N PHE A 80 -1.00 4.86 -6.78
CA PHE A 80 -1.06 3.69 -7.67
C PHE A 80 -2.27 2.80 -7.42
N CYS A 81 -2.79 2.70 -6.19
CA CYS A 81 -4.01 1.94 -5.91
C CYS A 81 -5.27 2.62 -6.45
N ASN A 82 -5.35 3.96 -6.46
CA ASN A 82 -6.53 4.68 -6.98
C ASN A 82 -6.55 4.85 -8.51
N LYS A 83 -5.55 4.32 -9.23
CA LYS A 83 -5.55 4.30 -10.69
C LYS A 83 -6.24 3.03 -11.18
N ASN A 84 -7.04 3.15 -12.24
CA ASN A 84 -7.68 1.98 -12.86
C ASN A 84 -6.63 1.02 -13.40
N VAL A 85 -6.74 -0.26 -13.03
CA VAL A 85 -5.94 -1.35 -13.58
C VAL A 85 -6.71 -1.91 -14.78
N GLY A 86 -6.51 -1.34 -15.96
CA GLY A 86 -7.30 -1.67 -17.16
C GLY A 86 -8.76 -1.21 -17.03
N ASN A 87 -9.73 -2.07 -17.37
CA ASN A 87 -11.18 -1.77 -17.31
C ASN A 87 -11.82 -2.02 -15.94
N ILE A 88 -11.07 -2.51 -14.96
CA ILE A 88 -11.58 -2.86 -13.62
C ILE A 88 -10.89 -1.95 -12.60
N SER A 89 -11.68 -1.24 -11.80
CA SER A 89 -11.13 -0.42 -10.72
C SER A 89 -10.46 -1.30 -9.66
N SER A 90 -9.38 -0.79 -9.06
CA SER A 90 -8.71 -1.48 -7.95
C SER A 90 -9.69 -1.79 -6.81
N ALA A 91 -10.65 -0.89 -6.54
CA ALA A 91 -11.75 -1.12 -5.60
C ALA A 91 -12.51 -2.43 -5.88
N LYS A 92 -12.88 -2.65 -7.14
CA LYS A 92 -13.62 -3.85 -7.55
C LYS A 92 -12.76 -5.11 -7.48
N MET A 93 -11.45 -5.00 -7.74
CA MET A 93 -10.52 -6.12 -7.53
C MET A 93 -10.35 -6.45 -6.05
N LEU A 94 -10.30 -5.44 -5.18
CA LEU A 94 -10.21 -5.60 -3.72
C LEU A 94 -11.47 -6.25 -3.17
N ALA A 95 -12.65 -5.79 -3.58
CA ALA A 95 -13.92 -6.39 -3.16
C ALA A 95 -13.99 -7.89 -3.55
N ALA A 96 -13.55 -8.23 -4.76
CA ALA A 96 -13.47 -9.62 -5.20
C ALA A 96 -12.45 -10.45 -4.40
N TYR A 97 -11.30 -9.86 -4.03
CA TYR A 97 -10.31 -10.49 -3.14
C TYR A 97 -10.91 -10.81 -1.77
N CYS A 98 -11.58 -9.84 -1.15
CA CYS A 98 -12.27 -10.02 0.12
C CYS A 98 -13.34 -11.12 0.02
N HIS A 99 -14.17 -11.10 -1.03
CA HIS A 99 -15.17 -12.12 -1.27
C HIS A 99 -14.55 -13.53 -1.42
N ASP A 100 -13.46 -13.66 -2.19
CA ASP A 100 -12.78 -14.94 -2.42
C ASP A 100 -12.12 -15.48 -1.15
N ILE A 101 -11.62 -14.60 -0.28
CA ILE A 101 -11.11 -14.95 1.05
C ILE A 101 -12.24 -15.43 1.96
N LEU A 102 -13.30 -14.63 2.10
CA LEU A 102 -14.42 -14.91 2.99
C LEU A 102 -15.10 -16.23 2.62
N LYS A 103 -15.28 -16.48 1.31
CA LYS A 103 -15.87 -17.73 0.81
C LYS A 103 -15.01 -18.96 1.07
N ARG A 104 -13.69 -18.83 1.19
CA ARG A 104 -12.77 -19.96 1.44
C ARG A 104 -12.71 -20.39 2.91
N GLY A 105 -13.32 -19.63 3.83
CA GLY A 105 -13.52 -20.06 5.22
C GLY A 105 -12.24 -20.50 5.95
N ARG A 106 -11.06 -20.01 5.55
CA ARG A 106 -9.81 -20.29 6.26
C ARG A 106 -9.59 -19.20 7.30
N GLU A 107 -10.24 -19.45 8.45
CA GLU A 107 -9.89 -19.07 9.81
C GLU A 107 -9.89 -17.56 10.13
N GLU A 108 -10.52 -17.22 11.26
CA GLU A 108 -10.86 -15.89 11.81
C GLU A 108 -9.72 -14.86 11.82
N LEU A 109 -8.47 -15.30 11.64
CA LEU A 109 -7.28 -14.46 11.45
C LEU A 109 -7.37 -13.53 10.24
N VAL A 110 -8.09 -13.90 9.18
CA VAL A 110 -8.11 -13.11 7.95
C VAL A 110 -9.01 -11.89 8.03
N ILE A 111 -10.06 -11.87 8.86
CA ILE A 111 -10.91 -10.67 9.02
C ILE A 111 -10.13 -9.58 9.76
N GLU A 112 -9.45 -9.92 10.86
CA GLU A 112 -8.57 -8.99 11.56
C GLU A 112 -7.40 -8.57 10.68
N THR A 113 -6.85 -9.49 9.87
CA THR A 113 -5.77 -9.17 8.92
C THR A 113 -6.26 -8.28 7.79
N VAL A 114 -7.46 -8.51 7.21
CA VAL A 114 -8.06 -7.70 6.15
C VAL A 114 -8.46 -6.34 6.67
N GLU A 115 -9.05 -6.24 7.87
CA GLU A 115 -9.32 -4.96 8.53
C GLU A 115 -8.04 -4.22 8.90
N LYS A 116 -7.02 -4.90 9.46
CA LYS A 116 -5.70 -4.31 9.68
C LYS A 116 -5.04 -3.92 8.36
N THR A 117 -5.25 -4.66 7.29
CA THR A 117 -4.68 -4.39 5.95
C THR A 117 -5.35 -3.17 5.32
N LEU A 118 -6.68 -3.07 5.41
CA LEU A 118 -7.47 -1.92 4.97
C LEU A 118 -7.16 -0.66 5.77
N LYS A 119 -7.01 -0.79 7.10
CA LYS A 119 -6.61 0.30 8.01
C LYS A 119 -5.13 0.69 7.83
N LYS A 120 -4.23 -0.28 7.67
CA LYS A 120 -2.78 -0.05 7.45
C LYS A 120 -2.52 0.62 6.10
N ALA A 121 -3.20 0.18 5.04
CA ALA A 121 -3.04 0.77 3.72
C ALA A 121 -3.60 2.19 3.60
N SER A 122 -4.10 2.80 4.70
CA SER A 122 -4.69 4.15 4.74
C SER A 122 -5.56 4.43 3.52
N ILE A 123 -6.39 3.45 3.18
CA ILE A 123 -7.41 3.61 2.15
C ILE A 123 -8.71 4.05 2.81
N SER A 124 -8.64 5.04 3.71
CA SER A 124 -9.84 5.64 4.31
C SER A 124 -10.82 6.15 3.24
N ASN A 125 -10.35 6.46 2.03
CA ASN A 125 -11.21 6.85 0.91
C ASN A 125 -11.86 5.69 0.15
N LEU A 126 -11.39 4.43 0.25
CA LEU A 126 -12.13 3.29 -0.34
C LEU A 126 -13.22 2.78 0.59
N LEU A 127 -13.09 3.01 1.91
CA LEU A 127 -14.13 2.69 2.88
C LEU A 127 -15.33 3.66 2.79
N TYR A 128 -15.16 4.82 2.14
CA TYR A 128 -16.24 5.79 1.86
C TYR A 128 -16.99 5.52 0.54
N ILE A 129 -16.56 4.53 -0.25
CA ILE A 129 -17.13 4.21 -1.58
C ILE A 129 -17.87 2.85 -1.56
N LEU A 130 -17.76 2.10 -0.45
CA LEU A 130 -18.60 0.93 -0.16
C LEU A 130 -19.74 1.34 0.78
#